data_AF-R0JR79-F1
#
_entry.id   AF-R0JR79-F1
#
_cell.length_a   1.000
_cell.length_b   1.000
_cell.length_c   1.000
_cell.angle_alpha   90.00
_cell.angle_beta   90.00
_cell.angle_gamma   90.00
#
_symmetry.space_group_name_H-M   'P 1'
#
loop_
_entity.id
_entity.type
_entity.pdbx_description
1 polymer ?
#
loop_
_entity_poly.entity_id
_entity_poly.type
_entity_poly.pdbx_seq_one_letter_code
_entity_poly.pdbx_strand_id
1 'polypeptide(L)'
;ALQSVLTSEKSVSEIPEAMDDFFCNFLVRLGMSRTLDCFQTEWYELIERGAFKAKDVGLVPTVFTQNQQLQAENMRLRKDLDSYKLAANKAKEAFLKMQKERDFHRMHHKRVVQEKNRLICDIKRLKAHYASYEPVLKQLTEKYQNTLRQKMLTSLERDRAVGQV
;
A
#
# COMPACT_ATOMS: atom_id res chain seq x y z
N ALA A 1 -20.75 -7.78 -25.80
CA ALA A 1 -21.91 -7.44 -24.96
C ALA A 1 -21.39 -6.75 -23.70
N LEU A 2 -21.74 -5.54 -23.30
CA LEU A 2 -22.73 -4.56 -23.74
C LEU A 2 -22.28 -3.17 -23.26
N GLN A 3 -22.39 -2.20 -24.16
CA GLN A 3 -22.73 -0.78 -23.95
C GLN A 3 -21.79 0.13 -23.15
N SER A 4 -20.97 0.86 -23.92
CA SER A 4 -20.62 2.25 -23.63
C SER A 4 -21.90 3.09 -23.52
N VAL A 5 -22.27 3.47 -22.31
CA VAL A 5 -23.28 4.50 -22.09
C VAL A 5 -22.59 5.86 -22.23
N LEU A 6 -22.34 6.24 -23.49
CA LEU A 6 -22.22 7.65 -23.86
C LEU A 6 -23.63 8.23 -23.66
N THR A 7 -23.86 8.87 -22.51
CA THR A 7 -25.08 9.63 -22.29
C THR A 7 -25.09 10.82 -23.23
N SER A 8 -25.77 10.60 -24.35
CA SER A 8 -26.44 11.55 -25.23
C SER A 8 -26.71 12.90 -24.57
N GLU A 9 -26.06 13.91 -25.14
CA GLU A 9 -26.54 15.27 -25.37
C GLU A 9 -27.84 15.65 -24.65
N LYS A 10 -27.71 16.34 -23.51
CA LYS A 10 -28.65 17.42 -23.22
C LYS A 10 -28.03 18.69 -23.79
N SER A 11 -28.35 18.98 -25.05
CA SER A 11 -28.28 20.35 -25.56
C SER A 11 -29.30 21.16 -24.76
N VAL A 12 -28.87 21.68 -23.61
CA VAL A 12 -29.60 22.74 -22.93
C VAL A 12 -29.63 23.88 -23.93
N SER A 13 -30.82 24.23 -24.42
CA SER A 13 -31.02 25.46 -25.17
C SER A 13 -30.73 26.60 -24.20
N GLU A 14 -29.46 26.97 -24.06
CA GLU A 14 -29.05 28.16 -23.35
C GLU A 14 -29.62 29.34 -24.12
N ILE A 15 -30.66 29.94 -23.55
CA ILE A 15 -31.09 31.28 -23.93
C ILE A 15 -29.81 32.13 -23.84
N PRO A 16 -29.33 32.70 -24.96
CA PRO A 16 -28.08 33.43 -24.94
C PRO A 16 -28.15 34.54 -23.91
N GLU A 17 -27.09 34.69 -23.12
CA GLU A 17 -26.98 35.77 -22.14
C GLU A 17 -27.06 37.13 -22.86
N ALA A 18 -27.69 38.12 -22.24
CA ALA A 18 -27.68 39.48 -22.76
C ALA A 18 -26.25 40.05 -22.65
N MET A 19 -25.82 40.85 -23.63
CA MET A 19 -24.42 41.30 -23.66
C MET A 19 -24.03 42.16 -22.46
N ASP A 20 -24.97 42.90 -21.86
CA ASP A 20 -24.75 43.69 -20.65
C ASP A 20 -24.52 42.82 -19.40
N ASP A 21 -25.32 41.77 -19.21
CA ASP A 21 -25.10 40.77 -18.15
C ASP A 21 -23.73 40.11 -18.30
N PHE A 22 -23.34 39.78 -19.54
CA PHE A 22 -22.05 39.21 -19.84
C PHE A 22 -20.88 40.12 -19.47
N PHE A 23 -20.93 41.40 -19.84
CA PHE A 23 -19.89 42.36 -19.47
C PHE A 23 -19.82 42.56 -17.96
N CYS A 24 -20.97 42.63 -17.28
CA CYS A 24 -21.00 42.70 -15.82
C CYS A 24 -20.32 41.48 -15.18
N ASN A 25 -20.71 40.27 -15.60
CA ASN A 25 -20.14 39.02 -15.12
C ASN A 25 -18.64 38.90 -15.44
N PHE A 26 -18.21 39.37 -16.61
CA PHE A 26 -16.81 39.43 -17.00
C PHE A 26 -16.00 40.34 -16.09
N LEU A 27 -16.47 41.56 -15.84
CA LEU A 27 -15.79 42.54 -14.99
C LEU A 27 -15.76 42.10 -13.53
N VAL A 28 -16.82 41.46 -13.02
CA VAL A 28 -16.85 40.83 -11.69
C VAL A 28 -15.81 39.73 -11.59
N ARG A 29 -15.77 38.81 -12.57
CA ARG A 29 -14.81 37.69 -12.60
C ARG A 29 -13.36 38.14 -12.61
N LEU A 30 -13.06 39.28 -13.25
CA LEU A 30 -11.73 39.88 -13.27
C LEU A 30 -11.45 40.82 -12.07
N GLY A 31 -12.41 41.02 -11.17
CA GLY A 31 -12.25 41.88 -10.00
C GLY A 31 -12.17 43.38 -10.34
N MET A 32 -12.69 43.80 -11.50
CA MET A 32 -12.61 45.17 -12.01
C MET A 32 -13.76 46.04 -11.49
N SER A 33 -13.89 46.17 -10.16
CA SER A 33 -15.05 46.80 -9.51
C SER A 33 -15.29 48.26 -9.90
N ARG A 34 -14.23 49.07 -10.06
CA ARG A 34 -14.36 50.48 -10.50
C ARG A 34 -14.85 50.58 -11.95
N THR A 35 -14.33 49.73 -12.83
CA THR A 35 -14.74 49.69 -14.24
C THR A 35 -16.18 49.21 -14.38
N LEU A 36 -16.60 48.25 -13.55
CA LEU A 36 -17.98 47.80 -13.47
C LEU A 36 -18.92 48.93 -13.07
N ASP A 37 -18.58 49.70 -12.03
CA ASP A 37 -19.39 50.82 -11.53
C ASP A 37 -19.54 51.94 -12.59
N CYS A 38 -18.45 52.32 -13.24
CA CYS A 38 -18.49 53.27 -14.37
C CYS A 38 -19.34 52.73 -15.53
N PHE A 39 -19.12 51.47 -15.93
CA PHE A 39 -19.86 50.84 -17.02
C PHE A 39 -21.36 50.83 -16.73
N GLN A 40 -21.78 50.38 -15.54
CA GLN A 40 -23.19 50.32 -15.16
C GLN A 40 -23.81 51.72 -15.15
N THR A 41 -23.13 52.71 -14.58
CA THR A 41 -23.61 54.10 -14.54
C THR A 41 -23.83 54.66 -15.94
N GLU A 42 -22.83 54.57 -16.81
CA GLU A 42 -22.93 55.06 -18.19
C GLU A 42 -24.00 54.30 -18.99
N TRP A 43 -24.09 52.99 -18.78
CA TRP A 43 -25.06 52.13 -19.46
C TRP A 43 -26.50 52.50 -19.14
N TYR A 44 -26.84 52.68 -17.86
CA TYR A 44 -28.19 53.08 -17.45
C TYR A 44 -28.51 54.51 -17.86
N GLU A 45 -27.55 55.45 -17.78
CA GLU A 45 -27.74 56.82 -18.27
C GLU A 45 -28.10 56.87 -19.77
N LEU A 46 -27.44 56.04 -20.60
CA LEU A 46 -27.71 55.98 -22.03
C LEU A 46 -29.09 55.39 -22.34
N ILE A 47 -29.57 54.44 -21.53
CA ILE A 47 -30.91 53.88 -21.63
C ILE A 47 -31.96 54.92 -21.25
N GLU A 48 -31.77 55.67 -20.15
CA GLU A 48 -32.69 56.73 -19.71
C GLU A 48 -32.80 57.86 -20.73
N ARG A 49 -31.68 58.22 -21.38
CA ARG A 49 -31.64 59.21 -22.46
C ARG A 49 -32.23 58.69 -23.77
N GLY A 50 -32.61 57.41 -23.85
CA GLY A 50 -33.23 56.80 -25.01
C GLY A 50 -32.29 56.56 -26.19
N ALA A 51 -30.97 56.53 -25.96
CA ALA A 51 -29.97 56.32 -27.02
C ALA A 51 -30.09 54.93 -27.66
N PHE A 52 -30.54 53.94 -26.89
CA PHE A 52 -30.93 52.60 -27.34
C PHE A 52 -31.87 51.95 -26.32
N LYS A 53 -32.63 50.93 -26.71
CA LYS A 53 -33.43 50.11 -25.80
C LYS A 53 -32.61 48.91 -25.34
N ALA A 54 -32.88 48.41 -24.14
CA ALA A 54 -32.25 47.19 -23.62
C ALA A 54 -32.41 45.96 -24.55
N LYS A 55 -33.41 45.96 -25.44
CA LYS A 55 -33.63 44.90 -26.45
C LYS A 55 -32.77 45.04 -27.71
N ASP A 56 -32.13 46.18 -27.93
CA ASP A 56 -31.27 46.45 -29.08
C ASP A 56 -29.84 45.92 -28.86
N VAL A 57 -29.52 45.64 -27.61
CA VAL A 57 -28.28 45.02 -27.17
C VAL A 57 -28.41 43.54 -27.50
N GLY A 58 -27.65 43.10 -28.51
CA GLY A 58 -27.69 41.73 -28.99
C GLY A 58 -27.37 40.69 -27.91
N LEU A 59 -27.44 39.44 -28.34
CA LEU A 59 -27.16 38.28 -27.50
C LEU A 59 -25.68 37.88 -27.57
N VAL A 60 -25.14 37.31 -26.48
CA VAL A 60 -23.77 36.80 -26.48
C VAL A 60 -23.60 35.71 -27.54
N PRO A 61 -22.53 35.78 -28.37
CA PRO A 61 -22.24 34.74 -29.34
C PRO A 61 -22.05 33.38 -28.66
N THR A 62 -22.75 32.36 -29.15
CA THR A 62 -22.75 30.98 -28.62
C THR A 62 -21.36 30.37 -28.43
N VAL A 63 -20.40 30.74 -29.28
CA VAL A 63 -19.00 30.28 -29.19
C VAL A 63 -18.33 30.69 -27.88
N PHE A 64 -18.66 31.88 -27.34
CA PHE A 64 -18.09 32.36 -26.09
C PHE A 64 -18.57 31.51 -24.90
N THR A 65 -19.88 31.25 -24.83
CA THR A 65 -20.48 30.41 -23.79
C THR A 65 -19.92 28.99 -23.82
N GLN A 66 -19.78 28.42 -25.02
CA GLN A 66 -19.15 27.10 -25.21
C GLN A 66 -17.69 27.08 -24.72
N ASN A 67 -16.91 28.13 -25.02
CA ASN A 67 -15.52 28.20 -24.57
C ASN A 67 -15.41 28.29 -23.04
N GLN A 68 -16.29 29.06 -22.40
CA GLN A 68 -16.36 29.14 -20.94
C GLN A 68 -16.71 27.78 -20.30
N GLN A 69 -17.66 27.05 -20.87
CA GLN A 69 -18.02 25.70 -20.42
C GLN A 69 -16.83 24.73 -20.57
N LEU A 70 -16.19 24.73 -21.75
CA LEU A 70 -15.02 23.89 -22.02
C LEU A 70 -13.86 24.21 -21.07
N GLN A 71 -13.64 25.49 -20.75
CA GLN A 71 -12.63 25.91 -19.79
C GLN A 71 -12.93 25.39 -18.38
N ALA A 72 -14.19 25.51 -17.93
CA ALA A 72 -14.62 25.01 -16.63
C ALA A 72 -14.46 23.47 -16.54
N GLU A 73 -14.84 22.76 -17.61
CA GLU A 73 -14.64 21.32 -17.70
C GLU A 73 -13.16 20.94 -17.70
N ASN A 74 -12.31 21.64 -18.46
CA ASN A 74 -10.86 21.40 -18.45
C ASN A 74 -10.27 21.58 -17.06
N MET A 75 -10.68 22.62 -16.34
CA MET A 75 -10.23 22.87 -14.97
C MET A 75 -10.65 21.75 -14.02
N ARG A 76 -11.90 21.27 -14.14
CA ARG A 76 -12.39 20.12 -13.36
C ARG A 76 -11.59 18.86 -13.67
N LEU A 77 -11.44 18.52 -14.95
CA LEU A 77 -10.71 17.33 -15.38
C LEU A 77 -9.25 17.35 -14.95
N ARG A 78 -8.58 18.50 -15.00
CA ARG A 78 -7.21 18.66 -14.49
C ARG A 78 -7.13 18.38 -12.99
N LYS A 79 -8.07 18.92 -12.20
CA LYS A 79 -8.13 18.69 -10.76
C LYS A 79 -8.35 17.21 -10.43
N ASP A 80 -9.26 16.56 -11.14
CA ASP A 80 -9.53 15.12 -10.95
C ASP A 80 -8.31 14.28 -11.32
N LEU A 81 -7.65 14.61 -12.43
CA LEU A 81 -6.44 13.94 -12.88
C LEU A 81 -5.29 14.07 -11.87
N ASP A 82 -5.09 15.23 -11.27
CA ASP A 82 -4.09 15.42 -10.21
C ASP A 82 -4.45 14.64 -8.94
N SER A 83 -5.73 14.58 -8.58
CA SER A 83 -6.22 13.75 -7.47
C SER A 83 -5.95 12.26 -7.71
N TYR A 84 -6.26 11.76 -8.90
CA TYR A 84 -6.00 10.36 -9.27
C TYR A 84 -4.51 10.04 -9.31
N LYS A 85 -3.67 10.94 -9.82
CA LYS A 85 -2.21 10.77 -9.77
C LYS A 85 -1.70 10.64 -8.33
N LEU A 86 -2.17 11.50 -7.43
CA LEU A 86 -1.79 11.44 -6.02
C LEU A 86 -2.22 10.12 -5.37
N ALA A 87 -3.47 9.70 -5.60
CA ALA A 87 -3.99 8.44 -5.08
C ALA A 87 -3.20 7.23 -5.62
N ALA A 88 -2.90 7.21 -6.92
CA ALA A 88 -2.13 6.16 -7.56
C ALA A 88 -0.69 6.08 -7.01
N ASN A 89 -0.03 7.22 -6.82
CA ASN A 89 1.31 7.27 -6.24
C ASN A 89 1.32 6.76 -4.79
N LYS A 90 0.35 7.18 -3.98
CA LYS A 90 0.20 6.69 -2.59
C LYS A 90 -0.05 5.18 -2.54
N ALA A 91 -0.89 4.66 -3.43
CA ALA A 91 -1.14 3.22 -3.53
C ALA A 91 0.11 2.45 -3.97
N LYS A 92 0.88 2.97 -4.93
CA LYS A 92 2.15 2.40 -5.39
C LYS A 92 3.18 2.33 -4.26
N GLU A 93 3.34 3.40 -3.49
CA GLU A 93 4.25 3.44 -2.34
C GLU A 93 3.86 2.43 -1.25
N ALA A 94 2.57 2.37 -0.91
CA ALA A 94 2.05 1.41 0.05
C ALA A 94 2.27 -0.04 -0.41
N PHE A 95 2.04 -0.32 -1.70
CA PHE A 95 2.29 -1.62 -2.30
C PHE A 95 3.77 -2.01 -2.23
N LEU A 96 4.69 -1.11 -2.57
CA LEU A 96 6.13 -1.37 -2.48
C LEU A 96 6.58 -1.65 -1.04
N LYS A 97 6.02 -0.93 -0.06
CA LYS A 97 6.29 -1.19 1.37
C LYS A 97 5.81 -2.58 1.77
N MET A 98 4.59 -2.96 1.39
CA MET A 98 4.03 -4.27 1.71
C MET A 98 4.78 -5.41 1.01
N GLN A 99 5.25 -5.19 -0.23
CA GLN A 99 6.08 -6.15 -0.96
C GLN A 99 7.41 -6.41 -0.23
N LYS A 100 8.09 -5.36 0.22
CA LYS A 100 9.34 -5.48 0.99
C LYS A 100 9.15 -6.27 2.29
N GLU A 101 8.09 -5.97 3.04
CA GLU A 101 7.77 -6.68 4.29
C GLU A 101 7.47 -8.16 4.04
N ARG A 102 6.66 -8.46 3.02
CA ARG A 102 6.38 -9.83 2.59
C ARG A 102 7.67 -10.58 2.24
N ASP A 103 8.57 -9.96 1.50
CA ASP A 103 9.82 -10.59 1.07
C ASP A 103 10.78 -10.80 2.24
N PHE A 104 10.83 -9.86 3.19
CA PHE A 104 11.54 -10.01 4.46
C PHE A 104 11.02 -11.22 5.25
N HIS A 105 9.71 -11.31 5.48
CA HIS A 105 9.11 -12.45 6.18
C HIS A 105 9.35 -13.78 5.45
N ARG A 106 9.23 -13.79 4.12
CA ARG A 106 9.47 -14.99 3.31
C ARG A 106 10.93 -15.46 3.42
N MET A 107 11.89 -14.54 3.37
CA MET A 107 13.31 -14.85 3.55
C MET A 107 13.59 -15.34 4.96
N HIS A 108 13.05 -14.67 5.98
CA HIS A 108 13.23 -15.03 7.38
C HIS A 108 12.66 -16.41 7.68
N HIS A 109 11.44 -16.70 7.22
CA HIS A 109 10.82 -18.03 7.37
C HIS A 109 11.70 -19.14 6.76
N LYS A 110 12.22 -18.93 5.55
CA LYS A 110 13.13 -19.90 4.91
C LYS A 110 14.38 -20.17 5.75
N ARG A 111 15.00 -19.11 6.30
CA ARG A 111 16.16 -19.23 7.19
C ARG A 111 15.83 -20.05 8.44
N VAL A 112 14.74 -19.70 9.14
CA VAL A 112 14.31 -20.40 10.35
C VAL A 112 14.03 -21.87 10.07
N VAL A 113 13.42 -22.21 8.92
CA VAL A 113 13.20 -23.61 8.53
C VAL A 113 14.52 -24.35 8.32
N GLN A 114 15.52 -23.72 7.69
CA GLN A 114 16.85 -24.32 7.52
C GLN A 114 17.55 -24.57 8.86
N GLU A 115 17.53 -23.57 9.76
CA GLU A 115 18.09 -23.69 11.11
C GLU A 115 17.40 -24.79 11.91
N LYS A 116 16.06 -24.82 11.89
CA LYS A 116 15.26 -25.89 12.51
C LYS A 116 15.67 -27.27 12.01
N ASN A 117 15.82 -27.43 10.69
CA ASN A 117 16.18 -28.72 10.10
C ASN A 117 17.61 -29.14 10.49
N ARG A 118 18.55 -28.19 10.60
CA ARG A 118 19.90 -28.46 11.11
C ARG A 118 19.86 -28.96 12.56
N LEU A 119 19.11 -28.29 13.43
CA LEU A 119 18.95 -28.70 14.82
C LEU A 119 18.29 -30.07 14.95
N ILE A 120 17.30 -30.39 14.10
CA ILE A 120 16.69 -31.73 14.06
C ILE A 120 17.74 -32.80 13.74
N CYS A 121 18.61 -32.56 12.75
CA CYS A 121 19.69 -33.48 12.42
C CYS A 121 20.68 -33.65 13.57
N ASP A 122 21.06 -32.57 14.24
CA ASP A 122 21.97 -32.60 15.39
C ASP A 122 21.38 -33.39 16.56
N ILE A 123 20.09 -33.18 16.87
CA ILE A 123 19.38 -33.95 17.90
C ILE A 123 19.33 -35.43 17.55
N LYS A 124 19.05 -35.79 16.29
CA LYS A 124 19.03 -37.20 15.86
C LYS A 124 20.39 -37.86 16.04
N ARG A 125 21.46 -37.20 15.63
CA ARG A 125 22.83 -37.67 15.79
C ARG A 125 23.22 -37.81 17.26
N LEU A 126 22.85 -36.84 18.09
CA LEU A 126 23.11 -36.89 19.54
C LEU A 126 22.38 -38.08 20.19
N LYS A 127 21.10 -38.28 19.87
CA LYS A 127 20.33 -39.44 20.37
C LYS A 127 20.97 -40.77 19.97
N ALA A 128 21.40 -40.90 18.71
CA ALA A 128 22.09 -42.11 18.24
C ALA A 128 23.41 -42.35 19.00
N HIS A 129 24.19 -41.29 19.23
CA HIS A 129 25.42 -41.36 20.00
C HIS A 129 25.16 -41.79 21.46
N TYR A 130 24.16 -41.21 22.13
CA TYR A 130 23.78 -41.62 23.49
C TYR A 130 23.30 -43.07 23.55
N ALA A 131 22.51 -43.52 22.58
CA ALA A 131 22.07 -44.91 22.50
C ALA A 131 23.25 -45.89 22.37
N SER A 132 24.37 -45.46 21.77
CA SER A 132 25.58 -46.28 21.66
C SER A 132 26.34 -46.46 22.99
N TYR A 133 26.17 -45.57 23.97
CA TYR A 133 26.81 -45.71 25.29
C TYR A 133 26.16 -46.79 26.15
N GLU A 134 24.85 -47.01 26.01
CA GLU A 134 24.10 -48.02 26.78
C GLU A 134 24.75 -49.42 26.77
N PRO A 135 25.08 -50.03 25.60
CA PRO A 135 25.75 -51.34 25.58
C PRO A 135 27.17 -51.29 26.17
N VAL A 136 27.91 -50.19 25.98
CA VAL A 136 29.27 -50.04 26.51
C VAL A 136 29.24 -49.99 28.04
N LEU A 137 28.29 -49.25 28.63
CA LEU A 137 28.09 -49.20 30.07
C LEU A 137 27.69 -50.56 30.63
N LYS A 138 26.77 -51.28 29.98
CA LYS A 138 26.41 -52.65 30.38
C LYS A 138 27.61 -53.59 30.39
N GLN A 139 28.39 -53.60 29.31
CA GLN A 139 29.61 -54.41 29.24
C GLN A 139 30.63 -54.05 30.32
N LEU A 140 30.79 -52.76 30.63
CA LEU A 140 31.69 -52.32 31.68
C LEU A 140 31.23 -52.79 33.06
N THR A 141 29.92 -52.70 33.34
CA THR A 141 29.33 -53.21 34.58
C THR A 141 29.50 -54.73 34.70
N GLU A 142 29.26 -55.49 33.63
CA GLU A 142 29.45 -56.94 33.60
C GLU A 142 30.91 -57.31 33.87
N LYS A 143 31.87 -56.65 33.19
CA LYS A 143 33.31 -56.86 33.42
C LYS A 143 33.70 -56.57 34.86
N TYR A 144 33.22 -55.46 35.42
CA TYR A 144 33.50 -55.11 36.81
C TYR A 144 33.02 -56.20 37.78
N GLN A 145 31.78 -56.67 37.62
CA GLN A 145 31.21 -57.73 38.45
C GLN A 145 31.98 -59.05 38.32
N ASN A 146 32.42 -59.41 37.11
CA ASN A 146 33.20 -60.62 36.88
C ASN A 146 34.58 -60.55 37.53
N THR A 147 35.29 -59.43 37.37
CA THR A 147 36.58 -59.21 38.02
C THR A 147 36.47 -59.23 39.54
N LEU A 148 35.38 -58.67 40.10
CA LEU A 148 35.13 -58.70 41.54
C LEU A 148 34.94 -60.14 42.05
N ARG A 149 34.15 -60.96 41.35
CA ARG A 149 33.97 -62.39 41.67
C ARG A 149 35.28 -63.18 41.58
N GLN A 150 36.05 -62.98 40.50
CA GLN A 150 37.36 -63.62 40.34
C GLN A 150 38.32 -63.23 41.47
N LYS A 151 38.40 -61.94 41.83
CA LYS A 151 39.22 -61.48 42.96
C LYS A 151 38.85 -62.18 44.27
N MET A 152 37.55 -62.35 44.54
CA MET A 152 37.09 -63.06 45.73
C MET A 152 37.52 -64.54 45.72
N LEU A 153 37.34 -65.24 44.59
CA LEU A 153 37.77 -66.64 44.44
C LEU A 153 39.28 -66.79 44.66
N THR A 154 40.10 -65.97 44.01
CA THR A 154 41.56 -66.00 44.18
C THR A 154 41.99 -65.65 45.61
N SER A 155 41.24 -64.79 46.31
CA SER A 155 41.50 -64.54 47.73
C SER A 155 41.25 -65.78 48.57
N LEU A 156 40.12 -66.46 48.38
CA LEU A 156 39.80 -67.69 49.10
C LEU A 156 40.80 -68.83 48.81
N GLU A 157 41.23 -68.96 47.55
CA GLU A 157 42.27 -69.93 47.15
C GLU A 157 43.60 -69.63 47.85
N ARG A 158 43.99 -68.35 47.92
CA ARG A 158 45.19 -67.92 48.65
C ARG A 158 45.09 -68.23 50.14
N ASP A 159 43.96 -67.90 50.77
CA ASP A 159 43.74 -68.15 52.20
C ASP A 159 43.80 -69.65 52.52
N ARG A 160 43.24 -70.49 51.63
CA ARG A 160 43.32 -71.96 51.74
C ARG A 160 44.74 -72.48 51.59
N ALA A 161 45.53 -71.94 50.67
CA ALA A 161 46.92 -72.34 50.46
C ALA A 161 47.81 -71.96 51.66
N VAL A 162 47.60 -70.78 52.26
CA VAL A 162 48.33 -70.34 53.46
C VAL A 162 47.99 -71.20 54.68
N GLY A 163 46.74 -71.66 54.83
CA GLY A 163 46.33 -72.55 55.92
C GLY A 163 46.78 -74.02 55.79
N GLN A 164 47.40 -74.40 54.67
CA GLN A 164 47.95 -75.74 54.43
C GLN A 164 49.48 -75.83 54.64
N VAL A 165 50.12 -74.73 55.02
CA VAL A 165 51.54 -74.62 55.40
C VAL A 165 51.62 -74.46 56.92
#